data_AF-A0A9X7Y179-F1
#
_entry.id   AF-A0A9X7Y179-F1
#
_cell.length_a   1.000
_cell.length_b   1.000
_cell.length_c   1.000
_cell.angle_alpha   90.00
_cell.angle_beta   90.00
_cell.angle_gamma   90.00
#
_symmetry.space_group_name_H-M   'P 1'
#
loop_
_entity.id
_entity.type
_entity.pdbx_description
1 polymer ?
#
loop_
_entity_poly.entity_id
_entity_poly.type
_entity_poly.pdbx_seq_one_letter_code
_entity_poly.pdbx_strand_id
1 'polypeptide(L)'
;MVANLRQYATPGNLKAFYDWLTGERKISEKTAKEYVSALQKSYRETRNSQKAYRLFAKFLASRDIISEDFADKVLKVVKIKKTNADLYIPTLEEIKHTLNLAKDYSENVYLVYRLALESGARLSEILKVLKEPERDICDGSVCYYPLSWQRGYKGVFYVFHLTPLRRVEITRGAIADFERRNEEAIAIKYFRKFVASKMAELGINFDIIDFIQGRKPSRVLTQHYVSMFAIAKEEYKKYAEFLSKME
;
A
#
# COMPACT_ATOMS: atom_id res chain seq x y z
N MET A 1 -1.55 -22.38 -26.93
CA MET A 1 -1.36 -20.90 -26.81
C MET A 1 -0.48 -20.51 -25.63
N VAL A 2 -0.92 -20.67 -24.37
CA VAL A 2 -0.08 -20.32 -23.20
C VAL A 2 1.15 -21.23 -23.09
N ALA A 3 1.00 -22.52 -23.40
CA ALA A 3 2.12 -23.46 -23.53
C ALA A 3 3.12 -23.02 -24.63
N ASN A 4 2.63 -22.52 -25.76
CA ASN A 4 3.46 -22.01 -26.86
C ASN A 4 4.22 -20.75 -26.45
N LEU A 5 3.67 -19.87 -25.58
CA LEU A 5 4.43 -18.73 -25.08
C LEU A 5 5.61 -19.16 -24.18
N ARG A 6 5.48 -20.27 -23.43
CA ARG A 6 6.53 -20.78 -22.55
C ARG A 6 7.76 -21.27 -23.30
N GLN A 7 7.64 -21.65 -24.58
CA GLN A 7 8.81 -22.05 -25.37
C GLN A 7 9.83 -20.90 -25.50
N TYR A 8 9.36 -19.65 -25.39
CA TYR A 8 10.22 -18.46 -25.40
C TYR A 8 10.78 -18.11 -24.02
N ALA A 9 10.40 -18.81 -22.95
CA ALA A 9 10.91 -18.59 -21.59
C ALA A 9 12.31 -19.21 -21.39
N THR A 10 13.23 -18.91 -22.31
CA THR A 10 14.63 -19.33 -22.25
C THR A 10 15.37 -18.53 -21.17
N PRO A 11 16.51 -19.03 -20.63
CA PRO A 11 17.29 -18.30 -19.63
C PRO A 11 17.64 -16.87 -20.06
N GLY A 12 18.01 -16.67 -21.34
CA GLY A 12 18.32 -15.36 -21.91
C GLY A 12 17.10 -14.43 -21.93
N ASN A 13 15.96 -14.91 -22.44
CA ASN A 13 14.74 -14.12 -22.49
C ASN A 13 14.18 -13.79 -21.11
N LEU A 14 14.30 -14.71 -20.15
CA LEU A 14 13.87 -14.48 -18.78
C LEU A 14 14.76 -13.44 -18.06
N LYS A 15 16.07 -13.46 -18.32
CA LYS A 15 16.97 -12.42 -17.81
C LYS A 15 16.65 -11.06 -18.44
N ALA A 16 16.51 -11.00 -19.76
CA ALA A 16 16.16 -9.76 -20.45
C ALA A 16 14.78 -9.23 -20.02
N PHE A 17 13.82 -10.12 -19.79
CA PHE A 17 12.52 -9.77 -19.25
C PHE A 17 12.62 -9.22 -17.82
N TYR A 18 13.44 -9.83 -16.95
CA TYR A 18 13.71 -9.31 -15.61
C TYR A 18 14.29 -7.89 -15.67
N ASP A 19 15.33 -7.69 -16.48
CA ASP A 19 16.00 -6.40 -16.66
C ASP A 19 15.02 -5.34 -17.22
N TRP A 20 14.14 -5.74 -18.14
CA TRP A 20 13.06 -4.89 -18.65
C TRP A 20 12.03 -4.51 -17.57
N LEU A 21 11.63 -5.47 -16.73
CA LEU A 21 10.67 -5.23 -15.65
C LEU A 21 11.21 -4.23 -14.62
N THR A 22 12.47 -4.36 -14.20
CA THR A 22 13.08 -3.50 -13.18
C THR A 22 13.54 -2.16 -13.77
N GLY A 23 14.13 -2.18 -14.97
CA GLY A 23 14.69 -1.02 -15.65
C GLY A 23 13.63 -0.12 -16.28
N GLU A 24 12.87 -0.64 -17.23
CA GLU A 24 11.92 0.16 -18.02
C GLU A 24 10.57 0.28 -17.32
N ARG A 25 10.05 -0.83 -16.77
CA ARG A 25 8.73 -0.85 -16.12
C ARG A 25 8.77 -0.41 -14.66
N LYS A 26 9.96 -0.22 -14.08
CA LYS A 26 10.19 0.18 -12.68
C LYS A 26 9.40 -0.69 -11.68
N ILE A 27 9.24 -1.97 -11.99
CA ILE A 27 8.65 -2.96 -11.10
C ILE A 27 9.69 -3.35 -10.06
N SER A 28 9.28 -3.54 -8.80
CA SER A 28 10.20 -3.94 -7.73
C SER A 28 10.86 -5.29 -8.04
N GLU A 29 12.12 -5.44 -7.63
CA GLU A 29 12.85 -6.70 -7.88
C GLU A 29 12.12 -7.93 -7.35
N LYS A 30 11.49 -7.82 -6.17
CA LYS A 30 10.69 -8.90 -5.59
C LYS A 30 9.58 -9.34 -6.55
N THR A 31 8.79 -8.39 -7.05
CA THR A 31 7.69 -8.70 -7.97
C THR A 31 8.21 -9.18 -9.33
N ALA A 32 9.33 -8.62 -9.81
CA ALA A 32 9.95 -9.09 -11.04
C ALA A 32 10.42 -10.56 -10.92
N LYS A 33 11.05 -10.94 -9.80
CA LYS A 33 11.42 -12.33 -9.48
C LYS A 33 10.19 -13.25 -9.43
N GLU A 34 9.10 -12.80 -8.80
CA GLU A 34 7.83 -13.54 -8.78
C GLU A 34 7.27 -13.78 -10.20
N TYR A 35 7.34 -12.78 -11.08
CA TYR A 35 6.85 -12.91 -12.46
C TYR A 35 7.72 -13.86 -13.29
N VAL A 36 9.05 -13.76 -13.18
CA VAL A 36 9.97 -14.69 -13.83
C VAL A 36 9.72 -16.13 -13.35
N SER A 37 9.59 -16.34 -12.03
CA SER A 37 9.30 -17.66 -11.46
C SER A 37 7.97 -18.23 -11.94
N ALA A 38 6.96 -17.38 -12.16
CA ALA A 38 5.66 -17.80 -12.67
C ALA A 38 5.73 -18.32 -14.13
N LEU A 39 6.65 -17.81 -14.95
CA LEU A 39 6.85 -18.25 -16.34
C LEU A 39 7.58 -19.61 -16.43
N GLN A 40 8.43 -19.90 -15.45
CA GLN A 40 9.13 -21.19 -15.35
C GLN A 40 8.18 -22.34 -14.96
N LYS A 41 7.11 -22.03 -14.24
CA LYS A 41 6.09 -22.99 -13.79
C LYS A 41 4.96 -23.12 -14.82
N SER A 42 4.21 -24.23 -14.73
CA SER A 42 2.96 -24.37 -15.49
C SER A 42 2.00 -23.24 -15.18
N TYR A 43 1.34 -22.72 -16.21
CA TYR A 43 0.40 -21.61 -16.07
C TYR A 43 -0.69 -21.96 -15.07
N ARG A 44 -0.93 -21.04 -14.13
CA ARG A 44 -2.02 -21.10 -13.16
C ARG A 44 -2.92 -19.89 -13.34
N GLU A 45 -4.21 -20.02 -13.06
CA GLU A 45 -5.15 -18.89 -13.08
C GLU A 45 -5.05 -17.99 -11.84
N THR A 46 -3.82 -17.73 -11.39
CA THR A 46 -3.57 -16.74 -10.34
C THR A 46 -3.29 -15.39 -10.96
N ARG A 47 -3.62 -14.31 -10.24
CA ARG A 47 -3.43 -12.94 -10.75
C ARG A 47 -1.97 -12.64 -11.13
N ASN A 48 -1.00 -13.12 -10.34
CA ASN A 48 0.42 -12.93 -10.64
C ASN A 48 0.86 -13.71 -11.87
N SER A 49 0.42 -14.97 -12.02
CA SER A 49 0.67 -15.76 -13.23
C SER A 49 0.06 -15.08 -14.47
N GLN A 50 -1.21 -14.66 -14.40
CA GLN A 50 -1.87 -13.92 -15.47
C GLN A 50 -1.11 -12.64 -15.86
N LYS A 51 -0.66 -11.85 -14.88
CA LYS A 51 0.15 -10.65 -15.14
C LYS A 51 1.50 -10.98 -15.77
N ALA A 52 2.21 -11.98 -15.24
CA ALA A 52 3.51 -12.40 -15.75
C ALA A 52 3.43 -12.79 -17.22
N TYR A 53 2.49 -13.66 -17.59
CA TYR A 53 2.30 -14.12 -18.97
C TYR A 53 1.89 -12.99 -19.91
N ARG A 54 0.99 -12.10 -19.49
CA ARG A 54 0.59 -10.92 -20.29
C ARG A 54 1.76 -9.96 -20.51
N LEU A 55 2.54 -9.68 -19.47
CA LEU A 55 3.70 -8.80 -19.56
C LEU A 55 4.81 -9.42 -20.42
N PHE A 56 5.01 -10.73 -20.30
CA PHE A 56 5.99 -11.44 -21.09
C PHE A 56 5.63 -11.44 -22.58
N ALA A 57 4.38 -11.67 -22.94
CA ALA A 57 3.92 -11.54 -24.33
C ALA A 57 4.16 -10.13 -24.89
N LYS A 58 3.84 -9.08 -24.12
CA LYS A 58 4.14 -7.69 -24.52
C LYS A 58 5.64 -7.43 -24.68
N PHE A 59 6.44 -7.95 -23.76
CA PHE A 59 7.89 -7.83 -23.82
C PHE A 59 8.45 -8.51 -25.08
N LEU A 60 8.10 -9.76 -25.33
CA LEU A 60 8.57 -10.50 -26.51
C LEU A 60 8.16 -9.80 -27.81
N ALA A 61 6.93 -9.27 -27.89
CA ALA A 61 6.47 -8.50 -29.04
C ALA A 61 7.27 -7.20 -29.22
N SER A 62 7.52 -6.46 -28.13
CA SER A 62 8.35 -5.23 -28.19
C SER A 62 9.82 -5.44 -28.55
N ARG A 63 10.26 -6.71 -28.61
CA ARG A 63 11.60 -7.11 -29.04
C ARG A 63 11.58 -7.87 -30.36
N ASP A 64 10.43 -7.87 -31.05
CA ASP A 64 10.19 -8.58 -32.31
C ASP A 64 10.46 -10.10 -32.25
N ILE A 65 10.44 -10.69 -31.05
CA ILE A 65 10.64 -12.14 -30.84
C ILE A 65 9.37 -12.92 -31.21
N ILE A 66 8.21 -12.29 -31.04
CA ILE A 66 6.91 -12.81 -31.46
C ILE A 66 6.14 -11.71 -32.20
N SER A 67 5.19 -12.09 -33.04
CA SER A 67 4.30 -11.11 -33.69
C SER A 67 3.35 -10.45 -32.69
N GLU A 68 2.97 -9.21 -32.98
CA GLU A 68 1.96 -8.48 -32.21
C GLU A 68 0.61 -9.24 -32.18
N ASP A 69 0.20 -9.83 -33.30
CA ASP A 69 -1.02 -10.66 -33.37
C ASP A 69 -0.97 -11.86 -32.40
N PHE A 70 0.18 -12.53 -32.28
CA PHE A 70 0.33 -13.61 -31.32
C PHE A 70 0.25 -13.10 -29.88
N ALA A 71 0.89 -11.96 -29.57
CA ALA A 71 0.78 -11.33 -28.27
C ALA A 71 -0.67 -10.95 -27.94
N ASP A 72 -1.42 -10.38 -28.88
CA ASP A 72 -2.82 -10.02 -28.70
C ASP A 72 -3.72 -11.22 -28.46
N LYS A 73 -3.49 -12.34 -29.16
CA LYS A 73 -4.17 -13.62 -28.89
C LYS A 73 -3.90 -14.08 -27.45
N VAL A 74 -2.66 -13.99 -26.97
CA VAL A 74 -2.34 -14.28 -25.55
C VAL A 74 -3.10 -13.34 -24.61
N LEU A 75 -3.14 -12.04 -24.90
CA LEU A 75 -3.85 -11.07 -24.07
C LEU A 75 -5.38 -11.27 -24.07
N LYS A 76 -5.96 -11.81 -25.15
CA LYS A 76 -7.40 -12.15 -25.21
C LYS A 76 -7.73 -13.37 -24.35
N VAL A 77 -6.86 -14.38 -24.33
CA VAL A 77 -7.04 -15.62 -23.56
C VAL A 77 -6.72 -15.42 -22.07
N VAL A 78 -5.58 -14.81 -21.76
CA VAL A 78 -5.10 -14.63 -20.39
C VAL A 78 -5.74 -13.38 -19.77
N LYS A 79 -6.99 -13.47 -19.33
CA LYS A 79 -7.69 -12.34 -18.69
C LYS A 79 -7.33 -12.23 -17.22
N ILE A 80 -7.07 -11.00 -16.76
CA ILE A 80 -6.89 -10.73 -15.33
C ILE A 80 -8.27 -10.75 -14.66
N LYS A 81 -8.48 -11.66 -13.71
CA LYS A 81 -9.74 -11.70 -12.93
C LYS A 81 -9.93 -10.35 -12.23
N LYS A 82 -11.10 -9.71 -12.45
CA LYS A 82 -11.48 -8.49 -11.72
C LYS A 82 -11.73 -8.88 -10.27
N THR A 83 -11.14 -8.14 -9.34
CA THR A 83 -11.47 -8.25 -7.92
C THR A 83 -12.61 -7.28 -7.64
N ASN A 84 -13.68 -7.76 -7.01
CA ASN A 84 -14.74 -6.89 -6.50
C ASN A 84 -14.18 -5.87 -5.51
N ALA A 85 -14.86 -4.74 -5.38
CA ALA A 85 -14.53 -3.77 -4.35
C ALA A 85 -14.72 -4.43 -2.98
N ASP A 86 -13.70 -4.33 -2.14
CA ASP A 86 -13.75 -4.78 -0.75
C ASP A 86 -14.48 -3.70 0.06
N LEU A 87 -15.73 -3.96 0.45
CA LEU A 87 -16.60 -3.00 1.14
C LEU A 87 -16.53 -3.06 2.67
N TYR A 88 -15.80 -4.03 3.24
CA TYR A 88 -15.73 -4.20 4.68
C TYR A 88 -15.07 -2.99 5.36
N ILE A 89 -15.70 -2.48 6.41
CA ILE A 89 -15.21 -1.41 7.30
C ILE A 89 -15.29 -1.98 8.72
N PRO A 90 -14.16 -2.06 9.46
CA PRO A 90 -14.18 -2.54 10.84
C PRO A 90 -15.01 -1.63 11.76
N THR A 91 -15.54 -2.22 12.82
CA THR A 91 -16.14 -1.54 13.97
C THR A 91 -15.06 -1.05 14.95
N LEU A 92 -15.44 -0.17 15.87
CA LEU A 92 -14.53 0.30 16.92
C LEU A 92 -14.04 -0.85 17.82
N GLU A 93 -14.92 -1.80 18.15
CA GLU A 93 -14.58 -2.95 19.00
C GLU A 93 -13.55 -3.87 18.31
N GLU A 94 -13.69 -4.13 17.02
CA GLU A 94 -12.68 -4.90 16.26
C GLU A 94 -11.32 -4.19 16.22
N ILE A 95 -11.31 -2.85 16.13
CA ILE A 95 -10.09 -2.04 16.21
C ILE A 95 -9.44 -2.16 17.60
N LYS A 96 -10.22 -2.02 18.67
CA LYS A 96 -9.74 -2.15 20.05
C LYS A 96 -9.19 -3.55 20.32
N HIS A 97 -9.93 -4.58 19.91
CA HIS A 97 -9.49 -5.98 20.02
C HIS A 97 -8.16 -6.21 19.32
N THR A 98 -8.03 -5.73 18.07
CA THR A 98 -6.79 -5.87 17.30
C THR A 98 -5.62 -5.12 17.95
N LEU A 99 -5.85 -3.94 18.54
CA LEU A 99 -4.82 -3.22 19.28
C LEU A 99 -4.36 -3.98 20.52
N ASN A 100 -5.27 -4.62 21.26
CA ASN A 100 -4.91 -5.45 22.40
C ASN A 100 -4.08 -6.66 21.97
N LEU A 101 -4.50 -7.39 20.93
CA LEU A 101 -3.72 -8.50 20.36
C LEU A 101 -2.33 -8.04 19.90
N ALA A 102 -2.23 -6.87 19.25
CA ALA A 102 -0.95 -6.31 18.83
C ALA A 102 -0.04 -5.96 20.01
N LYS A 103 -0.62 -5.45 21.11
CA LYS A 103 0.07 -5.14 22.37
C LYS A 103 0.63 -6.39 23.03
N ASP A 104 -0.17 -7.44 23.11
CA ASP A 104 0.23 -8.73 23.68
C ASP A 104 1.29 -9.43 22.84
N TYR A 105 1.25 -9.24 21.52
CA TYR A 105 2.23 -9.82 20.61
C TYR A 105 3.60 -9.13 20.68
N SER A 106 3.63 -7.80 20.59
CA SER A 106 4.87 -7.01 20.69
C SER A 106 4.57 -5.51 20.72
N GLU A 107 5.26 -4.77 21.59
CA GLU A 107 5.19 -3.31 21.64
C GLU A 107 5.48 -2.63 20.29
N ASN A 108 6.37 -3.22 19.46
CA ASN A 108 6.67 -2.69 18.13
C ASN A 108 5.52 -2.90 17.13
N VAL A 109 4.81 -4.04 17.22
CA VAL A 109 3.62 -4.30 16.38
C VAL A 109 2.47 -3.40 16.84
N TYR A 110 2.28 -3.27 18.15
CA TYR A 110 1.34 -2.31 18.73
C TYR A 110 1.58 -0.89 18.23
N LEU A 111 2.81 -0.39 18.30
CA LEU A 111 3.13 0.95 17.80
C LEU A 111 2.77 1.12 16.32
N VAL A 112 3.05 0.11 15.49
CA VAL A 112 2.67 0.15 14.06
C VAL A 112 1.15 0.23 13.88
N TYR A 113 0.37 -0.53 14.64
CA TYR A 113 -1.09 -0.49 14.58
C TYR A 113 -1.68 0.79 15.17
N ARG A 114 -1.10 1.29 16.26
CA ARG A 114 -1.48 2.58 16.86
C ARG A 114 -1.25 3.72 15.88
N LEU A 115 -0.10 3.78 15.22
CA LEU A 115 0.15 4.77 14.17
C LEU A 115 -0.77 4.57 12.95
N ALA A 116 -1.14 3.34 12.61
CA ALA A 116 -2.12 3.09 11.54
C ALA A 116 -3.51 3.64 11.89
N LEU A 117 -3.90 3.55 13.15
CA LEU A 117 -5.14 4.13 13.66
C LEU A 117 -5.06 5.65 13.69
N GLU A 118 -3.96 6.22 14.19
CA GLU A 118 -3.84 7.68 14.33
C GLU A 118 -3.75 8.39 12.97
N SER A 119 -3.10 7.77 11.98
CA SER A 119 -2.81 8.43 10.70
C SER A 119 -3.68 7.98 9.54
N GLY A 120 -4.20 6.75 9.59
CA GLY A 120 -4.73 6.07 8.40
C GLY A 120 -3.67 5.84 7.30
N ALA A 121 -2.38 5.99 7.58
CA ALA A 121 -1.29 5.81 6.63
C ALA A 121 -1.15 4.34 6.22
N ARG A 122 -0.50 4.10 5.07
CA ARG A 122 -0.19 2.73 4.65
C ARG A 122 0.92 2.18 5.54
N LEU A 123 0.92 0.86 5.79
CA LEU A 123 2.00 0.18 6.51
C LEU A 123 3.39 0.62 6.03
N SER A 124 3.59 0.75 4.72
CA SER A 124 4.89 1.15 4.18
C SER A 124 5.34 2.57 4.51
N GLU A 125 4.39 3.47 4.75
CA GLU A 125 4.66 4.86 5.16
C GLU A 125 5.00 4.86 6.65
N ILE A 126 4.23 4.16 7.48
CA ILE A 126 4.50 3.97 8.92
C ILE A 126 5.89 3.38 9.15
N LEU A 127 6.23 2.29 8.45
CA LEU A 127 7.56 1.68 8.53
C LEU A 127 8.70 2.60 8.07
N LYS A 128 8.41 3.63 7.28
CA LYS A 128 9.43 4.61 6.85
C LYS A 128 9.59 5.69 7.91
N VAL A 129 8.48 6.18 8.47
CA VAL A 129 8.46 7.15 9.57
C VAL A 129 9.22 6.61 10.80
N LEU A 130 8.99 5.35 11.16
CA LEU A 130 9.67 4.71 12.31
C LEU A 130 11.17 4.47 12.13
N LYS A 131 11.72 4.61 10.91
CA LYS A 131 13.17 4.46 10.67
C LYS A 131 13.97 5.73 10.98
N GLU A 132 13.34 6.88 10.82
CA GLU A 132 13.97 8.22 10.91
C GLU A 132 13.09 9.15 11.80
N PRO A 133 12.69 8.74 13.02
CA PRO A 133 11.71 9.47 13.84
C PRO A 133 12.14 10.91 14.19
N GLU A 134 13.42 11.24 14.13
CA GLU A 134 14.00 12.56 14.42
C GLU A 134 13.48 13.70 13.53
N ARG A 135 12.80 13.38 12.43
CA ARG A 135 12.18 14.36 11.52
C ARG A 135 10.75 14.74 11.91
N ASP A 136 10.26 14.23 13.03
CA ASP A 136 8.92 14.52 13.53
C ASP A 136 8.76 15.99 13.93
N ILE A 137 7.56 16.53 13.73
CA ILE A 137 7.22 17.89 14.13
C ILE A 137 5.94 17.84 14.94
N CYS A 138 6.01 18.23 16.21
CA CYS A 138 4.86 18.39 17.09
C CYS A 138 4.60 19.88 17.33
N ASP A 139 3.39 20.33 17.00
CA ASP A 139 2.95 21.70 17.28
C ASP A 139 1.65 21.64 18.09
N GLY A 140 1.80 21.83 19.41
CA GLY A 140 0.72 21.69 20.37
C GLY A 140 0.20 20.25 20.46
N SER A 141 -1.08 20.05 20.14
CA SER A 141 -1.77 18.75 20.26
C SER A 141 -1.69 17.86 19.01
N VAL A 142 -1.02 18.31 17.94
CA VAL A 142 -0.93 17.56 16.68
C VAL A 142 0.53 17.39 16.27
N CYS A 143 0.94 16.14 16.11
CA CYS A 143 2.23 15.79 15.52
C CYS A 143 2.07 15.36 14.07
N TYR A 144 3.08 15.64 13.25
CA TYR A 144 3.13 15.23 11.86
C TYR A 144 4.56 15.00 11.37
N TYR A 145 4.72 13.95 10.56
CA TYR A 145 5.99 13.62 9.93
C TYR A 145 6.01 14.06 8.45
N PRO A 146 6.91 14.97 8.02
CA PRO A 146 7.08 15.32 6.61
C PRO A 146 7.78 14.19 5.83
N LEU A 147 7.01 13.41 5.06
CA LEU A 147 7.51 12.24 4.34
C LEU A 147 8.04 12.59 2.93
N SER A 148 7.45 13.60 2.27
CA SER A 148 7.76 14.06 0.91
C SER A 148 8.05 12.92 -0.08
N TRP A 149 7.27 11.84 0.00
CA TRP A 149 7.57 10.61 -0.73
C TRP A 149 6.66 10.46 -1.95
N GLN A 150 7.25 10.59 -3.13
CA GLN A 150 6.59 10.31 -4.40
C GLN A 150 6.90 8.88 -4.88
N ARG A 151 5.87 8.10 -5.18
CA ARG A 151 5.95 6.83 -5.93
C ARG A 151 5.06 6.91 -7.16
N GLY A 152 5.65 7.27 -8.30
CA GLY A 152 4.89 7.60 -9.51
C GLY A 152 3.93 8.74 -9.23
N TYR A 153 2.66 8.58 -9.58
CA TYR A 153 1.62 9.60 -9.34
C TYR A 153 1.09 9.65 -7.89
N LYS A 154 1.52 8.74 -7.00
CA LYS A 154 1.05 8.69 -5.60
C LYS A 154 2.08 9.37 -4.70
N GLY A 155 1.70 10.50 -4.11
CA GLY A 155 2.51 11.23 -3.13
C GLY A 155 1.90 11.15 -1.74
N VAL A 156 2.74 10.91 -0.73
CA VAL A 156 2.39 11.13 0.68
C VAL A 156 3.31 12.22 1.21
N PHE A 157 2.69 13.31 1.67
CA PHE A 157 3.41 14.49 2.13
C PHE A 157 3.61 14.47 3.65
N TYR A 158 2.58 14.05 4.39
CA TYR A 158 2.57 14.06 5.85
C TYR A 158 1.99 12.76 6.41
N VAL A 159 2.42 12.37 7.60
CA VAL A 159 1.79 11.34 8.43
C VAL A 159 1.44 11.99 9.76
N PHE A 160 0.15 12.22 10.01
CA PHE A 160 -0.36 12.80 11.25
C PHE A 160 -0.45 11.73 12.34
N HIS A 161 -0.07 12.06 13.57
CA HIS A 161 -0.10 11.12 14.69
C HIS A 161 -0.17 11.84 16.03
N LEU A 162 -0.38 11.05 17.10
CA LEU A 162 -0.41 11.50 18.49
C LEU A 162 0.66 10.81 19.32
N THR A 163 0.92 9.53 19.03
CA THR A 163 1.89 8.72 19.77
C THR A 163 3.31 9.14 19.39
N PRO A 164 4.16 9.53 20.36
CA PRO A 164 5.54 9.89 20.10
C PRO A 164 6.29 8.83 19.28
N LEU A 165 6.95 9.27 18.21
CA LEU A 165 7.70 8.37 17.34
C LEU A 165 8.97 7.92 18.05
N ARG A 166 9.29 6.63 17.91
CA ARG A 166 10.57 6.05 18.32
C ARG A 166 11.15 5.19 17.22
N ARG A 167 12.48 5.04 17.19
CA ARG A 167 13.14 4.27 16.15
C ARG A 167 12.80 2.79 16.32
N VAL A 168 12.20 2.20 15.28
CA VAL A 168 11.81 0.78 15.26
C VAL A 168 12.19 0.15 13.93
N GLU A 169 13.05 -0.87 14.00
CA GLU A 169 13.43 -1.68 12.84
C GLU A 169 12.52 -2.91 12.74
N ILE A 170 11.30 -2.69 12.25
CA ILE A 170 10.32 -3.75 12.01
C ILE A 170 10.05 -3.94 10.52
N THR A 171 9.92 -5.19 10.10
CA THR A 171 9.67 -5.53 8.69
C THR A 171 8.18 -5.72 8.44
N ARG A 172 7.77 -5.61 7.16
CA ARG A 172 6.43 -6.05 6.74
C ARG A 172 6.15 -7.53 7.08
N GLY A 173 7.21 -8.34 7.14
CA GLY A 173 7.11 -9.75 7.49
C GLY A 173 6.65 -9.96 8.91
N ALA A 174 7.07 -9.11 9.85
CA ALA A 174 6.63 -9.18 11.25
C ALA A 174 5.13 -8.88 11.38
N ILE A 175 4.63 -7.87 10.65
CA ILE A 175 3.18 -7.57 10.62
C ILE A 175 2.39 -8.71 9.97
N ALA A 176 2.90 -9.28 8.88
CA ALA A 176 2.27 -10.44 8.26
C ALA A 176 2.29 -11.69 9.17
N ASP A 177 3.34 -11.88 9.97
CA ASP A 177 3.40 -12.99 10.94
C ASP A 177 2.41 -12.78 12.08
N PHE A 178 2.26 -11.55 12.58
CA PHE A 178 1.23 -11.18 13.54
C PHE A 178 -0.18 -11.48 13.01
N GLU A 179 -0.53 -10.96 11.82
CA GLU A 179 -1.83 -11.18 11.18
C GLU A 179 -2.10 -12.66 10.91
N ARG A 180 -1.06 -13.46 10.62
CA ARG A 180 -1.19 -14.90 10.39
C ARG A 180 -1.39 -15.70 11.69
N ARG A 181 -0.78 -15.28 12.80
CA ARG A 181 -0.87 -15.97 14.09
C ARG A 181 -2.12 -15.60 14.88
N ASN A 182 -2.76 -14.48 14.55
CA ASN A 182 -3.94 -13.97 15.23
C ASN A 182 -5.06 -13.81 14.19
N GLU A 183 -5.81 -14.89 13.95
CA GLU A 183 -6.86 -14.90 12.91
C GLU A 183 -8.00 -13.90 13.19
N GLU A 184 -8.18 -13.52 14.46
CA GLU A 184 -9.12 -12.50 14.90
C GLU A 184 -8.61 -11.06 14.68
N ALA A 185 -7.32 -10.89 14.41
CA ALA A 185 -6.74 -9.57 14.18
C ALA A 185 -7.17 -9.02 12.82
N ILE A 186 -7.61 -7.77 12.83
CA ILE A 186 -7.93 -7.06 11.60
C ILE A 186 -6.63 -6.72 10.86
N ALA A 187 -6.57 -7.09 9.57
CA ALA A 187 -5.44 -6.75 8.73
C ALA A 187 -5.24 -5.22 8.68
N ILE A 188 -4.00 -4.75 8.79
CA ILE A 188 -3.66 -3.34 8.98
C ILE A 188 -4.20 -2.42 7.86
N LYS A 189 -4.43 -2.97 6.66
CA LYS A 189 -5.04 -2.22 5.55
C LYS A 189 -6.46 -1.72 5.88
N TYR A 190 -7.17 -2.36 6.80
CA TYR A 190 -8.53 -2.02 7.19
C TYR A 190 -8.60 -0.92 8.26
N PHE A 191 -7.54 -0.74 9.06
CA PHE A 191 -7.42 0.43 9.95
C PHE A 191 -7.57 1.72 9.14
N ARG A 192 -6.91 1.80 7.98
CA ARG A 192 -7.07 2.91 7.04
C ARG A 192 -8.53 3.12 6.58
N LYS A 193 -9.33 2.06 6.44
CA LYS A 193 -10.75 2.23 6.08
C LYS A 193 -11.54 2.76 7.27
N PHE A 194 -11.32 2.20 8.46
CA PHE A 194 -11.91 2.70 9.70
C PHE A 194 -11.63 4.19 9.92
N VAL A 195 -10.36 4.61 9.80
CA VAL A 195 -9.95 6.02 9.94
C VAL A 195 -10.70 6.92 8.96
N ALA A 196 -10.80 6.53 7.68
CA ALA A 196 -11.50 7.33 6.68
C ALA A 196 -13.00 7.45 7.00
N SER A 197 -13.65 6.35 7.35
CA SER A 197 -15.07 6.35 7.72
C SER A 197 -15.31 7.20 8.96
N LYS A 198 -14.48 7.05 9.99
CA LYS A 198 -14.60 7.80 11.23
C LYS A 198 -14.38 9.29 11.04
N MET A 199 -13.38 9.70 10.24
CA MET A 199 -13.18 11.10 9.89
C MET A 199 -14.38 11.69 9.13
N ALA A 200 -14.98 10.91 8.23
CA ALA A 200 -16.17 11.33 7.50
C ALA A 200 -17.39 11.50 8.43
N GLU A 201 -17.57 10.59 9.39
CA GLU A 201 -18.60 10.71 10.44
C GLU A 201 -18.42 11.98 11.29
N LEU A 202 -17.16 12.42 11.51
CA LEU A 202 -16.82 13.66 12.21
C LEU A 202 -16.98 14.92 11.32
N GLY A 203 -17.50 14.77 10.10
CA GLY A 203 -17.74 15.88 9.18
C GLY A 203 -16.49 16.40 8.46
N ILE A 204 -15.36 15.68 8.52
CA ILE A 204 -14.15 16.07 7.81
C ILE A 204 -14.35 15.85 6.30
N ASN A 205 -14.01 16.86 5.50
CA ASN A 205 -14.18 16.79 4.05
C ASN A 205 -13.32 15.68 3.42
N PHE A 206 -13.87 14.93 2.47
CA PHE A 206 -13.19 13.81 1.81
C PHE A 206 -11.84 14.19 1.17
N ASP A 207 -11.70 15.39 0.60
CA ASP A 207 -10.41 15.85 0.04
C ASP A 207 -9.34 16.00 1.16
N ILE A 208 -9.75 16.40 2.37
CA ILE A 208 -8.90 16.49 3.55
C ILE A 208 -8.57 15.10 4.10
N ILE A 209 -9.55 14.20 4.18
CA ILE A 209 -9.33 12.80 4.58
C ILE A 209 -8.32 12.13 3.64
N ASP A 210 -8.51 12.34 2.34
CA ASP A 210 -7.59 11.83 1.33
C ASP A 210 -6.18 12.38 1.55
N PHE A 211 -6.04 13.68 1.82
CA PHE A 211 -4.76 14.30 2.13
C PHE A 211 -4.11 13.73 3.40
N ILE A 212 -4.83 13.65 4.52
CA ILE A 212 -4.34 13.10 5.80
C ILE A 212 -3.84 11.67 5.61
N GLN A 213 -4.56 10.86 4.83
CA GLN A 213 -4.16 9.49 4.55
C GLN A 213 -3.06 9.36 3.48
N GLY A 214 -2.52 10.45 2.93
CA GLY A 214 -1.54 10.36 1.84
C GLY A 214 -2.14 9.76 0.55
N ARG A 215 -3.33 10.19 0.19
CA ARG A 215 -3.93 10.03 -1.15
C ARG A 215 -3.77 11.35 -1.88
N LYS A 216 -3.48 11.28 -3.19
CA LYS A 216 -3.40 12.49 -4.00
C LYS A 216 -4.82 13.07 -4.12
N PRO A 217 -5.05 14.34 -3.74
CA PRO A 217 -6.34 14.98 -3.97
C PRO A 217 -6.71 14.91 -5.46
N SER A 218 -7.96 14.61 -5.74
CA SER A 218 -8.45 14.40 -7.11
C SER A 218 -8.65 15.71 -7.89
N ARG A 219 -8.79 16.84 -7.20
CA ARG A 219 -9.14 18.16 -7.75
C ARG A 219 -7.92 19.07 -7.94
N VAL A 220 -8.02 20.01 -8.88
CA VAL A 220 -6.93 20.94 -9.26
C VAL A 220 -6.82 22.13 -8.29
N LEU A 221 -7.94 22.63 -7.76
CA LEU A 221 -7.97 23.77 -6.84
C LEU A 221 -7.28 23.48 -5.48
N THR A 222 -7.19 22.19 -5.12
CA THR A 222 -6.55 21.67 -3.92
C THR A 222 -5.03 21.45 -4.06
N GLN A 223 -4.43 21.89 -5.19
CA GLN A 223 -2.98 21.82 -5.45
C GLN A 223 -2.16 22.86 -4.69
N HIS A 224 -2.79 23.85 -4.05
CA HIS A 224 -2.11 24.71 -3.08
C HIS A 224 -1.87 23.93 -1.78
N TYR A 225 -0.84 23.09 -1.77
CA TYR A 225 -0.52 22.19 -0.66
C TYR A 225 -0.35 22.90 0.69
N VAL A 226 0.05 24.17 0.69
CA VAL A 226 0.20 24.99 1.91
C VAL A 226 -1.16 25.24 2.57
N SER A 227 -2.21 25.56 1.81
CA SER A 227 -3.56 25.75 2.37
C SER A 227 -4.16 24.42 2.79
N MET A 228 -3.90 23.35 2.04
CA MET A 228 -4.36 21.99 2.37
C MET A 228 -3.77 21.49 3.68
N PHE A 229 -2.48 21.71 3.91
CA PHE A 229 -1.82 21.29 5.15
C PHE A 229 -2.40 21.99 6.38
N ALA A 230 -2.59 23.32 6.30
CA ALA A 230 -3.17 24.08 7.40
C ALA A 230 -4.60 23.61 7.74
N ILE A 231 -5.44 23.40 6.72
CA ILE A 231 -6.81 22.88 6.89
C ILE A 231 -6.78 21.46 7.45
N ALA A 232 -5.92 20.59 6.92
CA ALA A 232 -5.80 19.21 7.38
C ALA A 232 -5.36 19.13 8.84
N LYS A 233 -4.41 19.98 9.25
CA LYS A 233 -3.97 20.05 10.64
C LYS A 233 -5.08 20.50 11.58
N GLU A 234 -5.90 21.47 11.18
CA GLU A 234 -7.04 21.93 11.99
C GLU A 234 -8.12 20.84 12.07
N GLU A 235 -8.52 20.27 10.94
CA GLU A 235 -9.53 19.21 10.87
C GLU A 235 -9.08 17.93 11.60
N TYR A 236 -7.78 17.61 11.57
CA TYR A 236 -7.23 16.46 12.28
C TYR A 236 -7.44 16.55 13.81
N LYS A 237 -7.55 17.75 14.39
CA LYS A 237 -7.84 17.91 15.82
C LYS A 237 -9.16 17.26 16.22
N LYS A 238 -10.18 17.28 15.35
CA LYS A 238 -11.47 16.60 15.60
C LYS A 238 -11.26 15.08 15.73
N TYR A 239 -10.41 14.53 14.87
CA TYR A 239 -10.07 13.11 14.93
C TYR A 239 -9.19 12.76 16.14
N ALA A 240 -8.23 13.63 16.48
CA ALA A 240 -7.40 13.49 17.66
C ALA A 240 -8.24 13.49 18.96
N GLU A 241 -9.23 14.37 19.06
CA GLU A 241 -10.15 14.43 20.20
C GLU A 241 -11.01 13.16 20.30
N PHE A 242 -11.45 12.60 19.16
CA PHE A 242 -12.12 11.31 19.15
C PHE A 242 -11.21 10.20 19.69
N LEU A 243 -9.94 10.16 19.27
CA LEU A 243 -8.97 9.16 19.72
C LEU A 243 -8.66 9.27 21.22
N SER A 244 -8.58 10.49 21.77
CA SER A 244 -8.34 10.67 23.22
C SER A 244 -9.51 10.19 24.09
N LYS A 245 -10.73 10.10 23.53
CA LYS A 245 -11.91 9.57 24.21
C LYS A 245 -12.09 8.06 23.99
N MET A 246 -11.22 7.44 23.19
CA MET A 246 -11.32 6.05 22.79
C MET A 246 -10.61 5.10 23.76
N GLU A 247 -9.68 5.62 24.57
CA GLU A 247 -8.89 4.88 25.56
C GLU A 247 -9.76 4.29 26.67
#